data_AF-A0A1T5CAU4-F1
#
_entry.id   AF-A0A1T5CAU4-F1
#
_cell.length_a   1.000
_cell.length_b   1.000
_cell.length_c   1.000
_cell.angle_alpha   90.00
_cell.angle_beta   90.00
_cell.angle_gamma   90.00
#
_symmetry.space_group_name_H-M   'P 1'
#
loop_
_entity.id
_entity.type
_entity.pdbx_description
1 polymer ?
#
loop_
_entity_poly.entity_id
_entity_poly.type
_entity_poly.pdbx_seq_one_letter_code
_entity_poly.pdbx_strand_id
1 'polypeptide(L)' 'MILKYTCQFDGDNYNYFAVENFFKDALEDYNFIDAVDYDGEYINLIFSETNIPSAQENEIKLSNAVQSTIKKLYTTM' A
#
# COMPACT_ATOMS: atom_id res chain seq x y z
N MET A 1 3.93 -3.08 18.68
CA MET A 1 4.78 -3.10 17.50
C MET A 1 3.89 -2.91 16.28
N ILE A 2 4.03 -1.78 15.60
CA ILE A 2 3.38 -1.54 14.30
C ILE A 2 4.40 -1.91 13.25
N LEU A 3 4.05 -2.76 12.29
CA LEU A 3 4.90 -3.06 11.14
C LEU A 3 4.54 -2.09 10.02
N LYS A 4 5.57 -1.53 9.37
CA LYS A 4 5.42 -0.68 8.19
C LYS A 4 6.06 -1.37 7.01
N TYR A 5 5.28 -1.59 5.96
CA TYR A 5 5.80 -2.01 4.66
C TYR A 5 5.87 -0.79 3.75
N THR A 6 7.07 -0.45 3.29
CA THR A 6 7.34 0.76 2.53
C THR A 6 7.72 0.36 1.10
N CYS A 7 7.05 0.94 0.12
CA CYS A 7 7.37 0.77 -1.29
C CYS A 7 7.68 2.13 -1.91
N GLN A 8 8.80 2.23 -2.62
CA GLN A 8 9.15 3.44 -3.37
C GLN A 8 8.09 3.71 -4.43
N PHE A 9 7.65 4.96 -4.49
CA PHE A 9 6.67 5.46 -5.43
C PHE A 9 7.13 6.83 -5.92
N ASP A 10 7.64 6.85 -7.15
CA ASP A 10 8.10 8.08 -7.80
C ASP A 10 6.90 8.84 -8.38
N GLY A 11 6.12 9.41 -7.48
CA GLY A 11 4.85 10.06 -7.78
C GLY A 11 5.00 11.57 -7.91
N ASP A 12 5.53 12.06 -9.01
CA ASP A 12 5.59 13.51 -9.24
C ASP A 12 4.17 14.11 -9.29
N ASN A 13 3.86 15.00 -8.34
CA ASN A 13 2.64 15.80 -8.24
C ASN A 13 1.30 15.07 -8.04
N TYR A 14 1.30 13.83 -7.53
CA TYR A 14 0.02 13.18 -7.19
C TYR A 14 -0.63 13.78 -5.94
N ASN A 15 -1.96 13.85 -5.94
CA ASN A 15 -2.72 14.23 -4.75
C ASN A 15 -2.66 13.11 -3.70
N TYR A 16 -2.16 13.44 -2.51
CA TYR A 16 -1.96 12.54 -1.38
C TYR A 16 -3.18 11.66 -1.11
N PHE A 17 -4.34 12.29 -0.90
CA PHE A 17 -5.59 11.60 -0.58
C PHE A 17 -6.09 10.72 -1.72
N ALA A 18 -5.90 11.14 -2.97
CA ALA A 18 -6.30 10.36 -4.14
C ALA A 18 -5.46 9.09 -4.28
N VAL A 19 -4.16 9.18 -4.04
CA VAL A 19 -3.25 8.01 -4.06
C VAL A 19 -3.61 7.06 -2.92
N GLU A 20 -3.74 7.55 -1.69
CA GLU A 20 -4.11 6.68 -0.55
C GLU A 20 -5.41 5.93 -0.79
N ASN A 21 -6.45 6.59 -1.31
CA ASN A 21 -7.71 5.92 -1.63
C ASN A 21 -7.56 4.92 -2.77
N PHE A 22 -6.80 5.24 -3.81
CA PHE A 22 -6.54 4.30 -4.90
C PHE A 22 -5.90 3.01 -4.40
N PHE A 23 -4.95 3.10 -3.47
CA PHE A 23 -4.34 1.93 -2.86
C PHE A 23 -5.28 1.20 -1.89
N LYS A 24 -6.08 1.92 -1.10
CA LYS A 24 -7.09 1.30 -0.22
C LYS A 24 -8.10 0.48 -1.03
N ASP A 25 -8.62 1.04 -2.12
CA ASP A 25 -9.57 0.37 -2.99
C ASP A 25 -8.91 -0.82 -3.70
N ALA A 26 -7.70 -0.64 -4.25
CA ALA A 26 -7.00 -1.71 -4.98
C ALA A 26 -6.54 -2.87 -4.08
N LEU A 27 -6.37 -2.64 -2.78
CA LEU A 27 -5.91 -3.63 -1.81
C LEU A 27 -7.02 -4.03 -0.81
N GLU A 28 -8.29 -3.77 -1.12
CA GLU A 28 -9.42 -4.06 -0.22
C GLU A 28 -9.51 -5.55 0.19
N ASP A 29 -9.09 -6.45 -0.69
CA ASP A 29 -9.04 -7.90 -0.45
C ASP A 29 -8.05 -8.28 0.68
N TYR A 30 -7.09 -7.41 0.97
CA TYR A 30 -6.11 -7.57 2.04
C TYR A 30 -6.65 -6.93 3.33
N ASN A 31 -7.69 -7.54 3.89
CA ASN A 31 -8.41 -7.09 5.10
C ASN A 31 -7.55 -6.93 6.38
N PHE A 32 -6.29 -7.36 6.34
CA PHE A 32 -5.31 -7.23 7.40
C PHE A 32 -4.45 -5.94 7.27
N ILE A 33 -4.62 -5.15 6.22
CA ILE A 33 -4.02 -3.81 6.12
C ILE A 33 -4.88 -2.86 6.96
N ASP A 34 -4.31 -2.27 8.01
CA ASP A 34 -5.03 -1.35 8.88
C ASP A 34 -5.11 0.06 8.30
N ALA A 35 -4.05 0.51 7.62
CA ALA A 35 -4.02 1.79 6.95
C ALA A 35 -3.01 1.85 5.80
N VAL A 36 -3.25 2.81 4.89
CA VAL A 36 -2.34 3.21 3.82
C VAL A 36 -2.04 4.69 4.02
N ASP A 37 -0.76 5.04 3.95
CA ASP A 37 -0.21 6.38 4.13
C ASP A 37 0.78 6.67 2.99
N TYR A 38 0.60 7.79 2.28
CA TYR A 38 1.49 8.21 1.21
C TYR A 38 2.20 9.50 1.62
N ASP A 39 3.53 9.49 1.65
CA ASP A 39 4.33 10.63 2.13
C ASP A 39 4.88 11.54 1.03
N GLY A 40 4.51 11.28 -0.23
CA GLY A 40 5.04 11.98 -1.41
C GLY A 40 6.08 11.16 -2.18
N GLU A 41 6.78 10.23 -1.53
CA GLU A 41 7.83 9.41 -2.14
C GLU A 41 7.62 7.91 -1.92
N TYR A 42 6.88 7.54 -0.88
CA TYR A 42 6.66 6.15 -0.49
C TYR A 42 5.21 5.87 -0.11
N ILE A 43 4.74 4.70 -0.55
CA ILE A 43 3.50 4.12 -0.04
C ILE A 43 3.83 3.26 1.17
N ASN A 44 3.24 3.60 2.30
CA ASN A 44 3.37 2.92 3.57
C ASN A 44 2.09 2.14 3.88
N LEU A 45 2.20 0.83 4.01
CA LEU A 45 1.14 -0.02 4.54
C LEU A 45 1.39 -0.27 6.03
N ILE A 46 0.35 -0.05 6.83
CA ILE A 46 0.42 -0.09 8.29
C ILE A 46 -0.33 -1.33 8.78
N PHE A 47 0.31 -2.11 9.66
CA PHE A 47 -0.25 -3.32 10.26
C PHE A 47 -0.22 -3.25 11.79
N SER A 48 -1.35 -3.59 12.41
CA SER A 48 -1.51 -3.83 13.85
C SER A 48 -0.89 -5.16 14.25
N GLU A 49 -0.54 -5.32 15.54
CA GLU A 49 0.12 -6.53 16.04
C GLU A 49 -0.62 -7.82 15.69
N THR A 50 -1.95 -7.77 15.69
CA THR A 50 -2.82 -8.90 15.36
C THR A 50 -2.75 -9.30 13.88
N ASN A 51 -2.45 -8.35 13.00
CA ASN A 51 -2.43 -8.53 11.55
C ASN A 51 -1.03 -8.83 10.98
N ILE A 52 0.03 -8.62 11.77
CA ILE A 52 1.41 -8.91 11.37
C ILE A 52 1.58 -10.35 10.86
N PRO A 53 1.06 -11.41 11.51
CA PRO A 53 1.23 -12.77 11.01
C PRO A 53 0.63 -12.97 9.61
N SER A 54 -0.55 -12.40 9.36
CA SER A 54 -1.21 -12.46 8.05
C SER A 54 -0.44 -11.68 6.99
N ALA A 55 0.11 -10.51 7.36
CA ALA A 55 0.97 -9.72 6.47
C ALA A 55 2.25 -10.47 6.10
N GLN A 56 2.88 -11.17 7.06
CA GLN A 56 4.07 -11.98 6.83
C GLN A 56 3.78 -13.22 5.96
N GLU A 57 2.68 -13.91 6.22
CA GLU A 57 2.26 -15.07 5.41
C GLU A 57 1.98 -14.68 3.95
N ASN A 58 1.52 -13.45 3.72
CA ASN A 58 1.16 -12.95 2.39
C ASN A 58 2.18 -11.96 1.79
N GLU A 59 3.36 -11.82 2.37
CA GLU A 59 4.35 -10.77 2.00
C GLU A 59 4.62 -10.71 0.49
N ILE A 60 4.84 -11.86 -0.15
CA ILE A 60 5.12 -11.94 -1.59
C ILE A 60 3.90 -11.52 -2.42
N LYS A 61 2.70 -12.00 -2.05
CA LYS A 61 1.46 -11.65 -2.76
C LYS A 61 1.15 -10.17 -2.62
N LEU A 62 1.31 -9.64 -1.42
CA LEU A 62 1.09 -8.23 -1.10
C LEU A 62 2.08 -7.34 -1.88
N SER A 63 3.37 -7.67 -1.85
CA SER A 63 4.41 -6.96 -2.61
C SER A 63 4.06 -6.89 -4.11
N ASN A 64 3.64 -8.02 -4.70
CA ASN A 64 3.20 -8.06 -6.10
C ASN A 64 1.96 -7.20 -6.36
N ALA A 65 0.99 -7.19 -5.43
CA ALA A 65 -0.21 -6.38 -5.55
C ALA A 65 0.09 -4.88 -5.46
N VAL A 66 0.97 -4.46 -4.53
CA VAL A 66 1.43 -3.07 -4.42
C VAL A 66 2.11 -2.62 -5.72
N GLN A 67 3.04 -3.42 -6.26
CA GLN A 67 3.70 -3.12 -7.53
C GLN A 67 2.74 -3.05 -8.71
N SER A 68 1.77 -3.96 -8.77
CA SER A 68 0.71 -3.93 -9.79
C SER A 68 -0.16 -2.67 -9.67
N THR A 69 -0.47 -2.27 -8.44
CA THR A 69 -1.26 -1.06 -8.13
C THR A 69 -0.53 0.20 -8.54
N ILE A 70 0.76 0.32 -8.21
CA ILE A 70 1.64 1.41 -8.67
C ILE A 70 1.59 1.53 -10.21
N LYS A 71 1.75 0.40 -10.91
CA LYS A 71 1.72 0.37 -12.37
C LYS A 71 0.36 0.82 -12.92
N LYS A 72 -0.74 0.41 -12.30
CA LYS A 72 -2.09 0.84 -12.70
C LYS A 72 -2.29 2.34 -12.47
N LEU A 73 -1.80 2.88 -11.36
CA LEU A 73 -1.93 4.29 -11.02
C LEU A 73 -1.29 5.17 -12.12
N TYR A 74 -0.06 4.85 -12.54
CA TYR A 74 0.63 5.55 -13.65
C TYR A 74 -0.08 5.48 -15.00
N THR A 75 -0.98 4.52 -15.20
CA THR A 75 -1.75 4.39 -16.44
C THR A 75 -3.16 4.99 -16.35
N THR A 76 -3.63 5.32 -15.15
CA THR A 76 -5.02 5.74 -14.90
C THR A 76 -5.14 7.25 -14.66
N MET A 77 -4.09 7.87 -14.11
CA MET A 77 -4.00 9.30 -13.81
C MET A 77 -3.05 10.01 -14.77
#